data_AF-A0A937X5L0-F1
#
_entry.id   AF-A0A937X5L0-F1
#
_cell.length_a   1.000
_cell.length_b   1.000
_cell.length_c   1.000
_cell.angle_alpha   90.00
_cell.angle_beta   90.00
_cell.angle_gamma   90.00
#
_symmetry.space_group_name_H-M   'P 1'
#
loop_
_entity.id
_entity.type
_entity.pdbx_description
1 polymer ?
#
loop_
_entity_poly.entity_id
_entity_poly.type
_entity_poly.pdbx_seq_one_letter_code
_entity_poly.pdbx_strand_id
1 'polypeptide(L)'
;MLDLPVLNNTMRECGFKLPRTDNIGRSGDWQDLYYLTDYLTFVLDRHYESQPCKAGCSSCCRENTVFRVTASEWAIVREYLECADPALVKGILVRTEELYGPYLEQLRQVAKNWQESPDFDAVNLGLDGLPTGCPALEGDNCGIYDARPLVCRAYGYMAAKIRGKESLLICKTYGEGFIAGLREQGFDNIPLPNFEPFANRLTALDGGDEVKPLPLWLYEWGQAGVK
;
A
#
# COMPACT_ATOMS: atom_id res chain seq x y z
N MET A 1 26.81 9.43 -5.13
CA MET A 1 26.21 10.63 -5.74
C MET A 1 24.99 10.13 -6.49
N LEU A 2 23.78 10.61 -6.16
CA LEU A 2 22.53 10.19 -6.81
C LEU A 2 22.66 10.37 -8.33
N ASP A 3 22.48 9.30 -9.11
CA ASP A 3 22.38 9.38 -10.58
C ASP A 3 20.98 9.88 -10.95
N LEU A 4 20.77 11.19 -10.75
CA LEU A 4 19.51 11.87 -11.02
C LEU A 4 19.05 11.71 -12.48
N PRO A 5 19.94 11.71 -13.51
CA PRO A 5 19.54 11.39 -14.88
C PRO A 5 18.88 10.02 -15.04
N VAL A 6 19.45 8.96 -14.45
CA VAL A 6 18.86 7.61 -14.51
C VAL A 6 17.51 7.58 -13.82
N LEU A 7 17.43 8.09 -12.59
CA LEU A 7 16.18 8.14 -11.83
C LEU A 7 15.07 8.93 -12.57
N ASN A 8 15.41 10.09 -13.14
CA ASN A 8 14.46 10.90 -13.91
C ASN A 8 13.97 10.19 -15.17
N ASN A 9 14.86 9.48 -15.88
CA ASN A 9 14.47 8.71 -17.05
C ASN A 9 13.56 7.54 -16.67
N THR A 10 13.85 6.83 -15.58
CA THR A 10 12.98 5.77 -15.06
C THR A 10 11.60 6.30 -14.68
N MET A 11 11.53 7.39 -13.90
CA MET A 11 10.24 7.99 -13.52
C MET A 11 9.43 8.40 -14.75
N ARG A 12 10.08 8.99 -15.76
CA ARG A 12 9.44 9.36 -17.02
C ARG A 12 8.93 8.13 -17.79
N GLU A 13 9.74 7.08 -17.88
CA GLU A 13 9.36 5.83 -18.52
C GLU A 13 8.16 5.18 -17.81
N CYS A 14 8.19 5.10 -16.48
CA CYS A 14 7.06 4.58 -15.70
C CYS A 14 5.80 5.44 -15.92
N GLY A 15 5.94 6.76 -15.96
CA GLY A 15 4.84 7.67 -16.28
C GLY A 15 4.23 7.43 -17.67
N PHE A 16 5.04 7.07 -18.67
CA PHE A 16 4.54 6.71 -20.01
C PHE A 16 3.86 5.34 -20.07
N LYS A 17 4.30 4.38 -19.25
CA LYS A 17 3.74 3.03 -19.21
C LYS A 17 2.50 2.92 -18.35
N LEU A 18 2.38 3.73 -17.29
CA LEU A 18 1.27 3.65 -16.35
C LEU A 18 -0.12 3.66 -17.01
N PRO A 19 -0.44 4.56 -17.97
CA PRO A 19 -1.75 4.54 -18.64
C PRO A 19 -2.00 3.31 -19.52
N ARG A 20 -0.96 2.53 -19.82
CA ARG A 20 -1.01 1.33 -20.69
C ARG A 20 -1.11 0.03 -19.90
N THR A 21 -0.99 0.07 -18.57
CA THR A 21 -1.19 -1.11 -17.72
C THR A 21 -2.62 -1.61 -17.86
N ASP A 22 -2.89 -2.86 -18.19
CA ASP A 22 -4.25 -3.38 -18.43
C ASP A 22 -4.66 -4.48 -17.43
N ASN A 23 -3.77 -4.83 -16.51
CA ASN A 23 -4.00 -5.83 -15.47
C ASN A 23 -3.31 -5.46 -14.14
N ILE A 24 -3.68 -6.18 -13.08
CA ILE A 24 -3.16 -6.02 -11.73
C ILE A 24 -2.68 -7.38 -11.22
N GLY A 25 -1.38 -7.54 -10.98
CA GLY A 25 -0.80 -8.73 -10.37
C GLY A 25 -1.01 -10.04 -11.13
N ARG A 26 -1.08 -10.00 -12.47
CA ARG A 26 -1.33 -11.18 -13.32
C ARG A 26 -0.16 -11.52 -14.22
N SER A 27 0.39 -10.54 -14.95
CA SER A 27 1.33 -10.80 -16.05
C SER A 27 2.79 -10.64 -15.66
N GLY A 28 3.09 -9.87 -14.60
CA GLY A 28 4.48 -9.64 -14.19
C GLY A 28 5.33 -8.94 -15.25
N ASP A 29 4.70 -8.12 -16.09
CA ASP A 29 5.34 -7.36 -17.15
C ASP A 29 4.92 -5.87 -17.13
N TRP A 30 5.28 -5.11 -18.15
CA TRP A 30 4.99 -3.67 -18.23
C TRP A 30 3.51 -3.30 -18.36
N GLN A 31 2.63 -4.27 -18.62
CA GLN A 31 1.18 -4.10 -18.62
C GLN A 31 0.57 -4.35 -17.24
N ASP A 32 1.35 -4.87 -16.29
CA ASP A 32 0.93 -5.11 -14.91
C ASP A 32 1.22 -3.89 -14.02
N LEU A 33 0.18 -3.38 -13.36
CA LEU A 33 0.31 -2.25 -12.45
C LEU A 33 1.23 -2.57 -11.25
N TYR A 34 1.16 -3.78 -10.69
CA TYR A 34 2.00 -4.18 -9.55
C TYR A 34 3.46 -4.28 -9.96
N TYR A 35 3.74 -4.89 -11.11
CA TYR A 35 5.10 -4.96 -11.64
C TYR A 35 5.69 -3.57 -11.88
N LEU A 36 4.93 -2.67 -12.49
CA LEU A 36 5.37 -1.30 -12.75
C LEU A 36 5.72 -0.57 -11.43
N THR A 37 4.88 -0.72 -10.40
CA THR A 37 5.12 -0.13 -9.09
C THR A 37 6.35 -0.74 -8.41
N ASP A 38 6.49 -2.06 -8.39
CA ASP A 38 7.65 -2.74 -7.77
C ASP A 38 8.95 -2.42 -8.50
N TYR A 39 8.93 -2.29 -9.84
CA TYR A 39 10.10 -1.85 -10.60
C TYR A 39 10.52 -0.42 -10.21
N LEU A 40 9.55 0.49 -10.09
CA LEU A 40 9.84 1.87 -9.70
C LEU A 40 10.39 1.94 -8.28
N THR A 41 9.80 1.23 -7.32
CA THR A 41 10.29 1.21 -5.93
C THR A 41 11.65 0.55 -5.81
N PHE A 42 11.93 -0.49 -6.60
CA PHE A 42 13.26 -1.09 -6.71
C PHE A 42 14.33 -0.10 -7.20
N VAL A 43 14.01 0.69 -8.22
CA VAL A 43 14.94 1.73 -8.69
C VAL A 43 15.15 2.79 -7.62
N LEU A 44 14.09 3.23 -6.94
CA LEU A 44 14.16 4.22 -5.86
C LEU A 44 15.01 3.71 -4.68
N ASP A 45 14.82 2.47 -4.25
CA ASP A 45 15.58 1.82 -3.17
C ASP A 45 17.09 1.82 -3.44
N ARG A 46 17.49 1.65 -4.70
CA ARG A 46 18.89 1.68 -5.11
C ARG A 46 19.49 3.08 -5.19
N HIS A 47 18.66 4.10 -5.36
CA HIS A 47 19.12 5.49 -5.48
C HIS A 47 19.12 6.22 -4.13
N TYR A 48 18.19 5.88 -3.23
CA TYR A 48 18.08 6.47 -1.90
C TYR A 48 18.71 5.56 -0.84
N GLU A 49 20.03 5.65 -0.65
CA GLU A 49 20.79 4.81 0.31
C GLU A 49 20.26 4.88 1.75
N SER A 50 19.67 6.03 2.14
CA SER A 50 19.08 6.26 3.47
C SER A 50 17.65 5.77 3.63
N GLN A 51 17.09 5.11 2.60
CA GLN A 51 15.70 4.67 2.62
C GLN A 51 15.50 3.47 3.57
N PRO A 52 14.64 3.58 4.60
CA PRO A 52 14.52 2.58 5.66
C PRO A 52 13.45 1.50 5.38
N CYS A 53 12.64 1.66 4.34
CA CYS A 53 11.49 0.79 4.03
C CYS A 53 11.85 -0.45 3.19
N LYS A 54 12.87 -1.20 3.61
CA LYS A 54 13.30 -2.43 2.94
C LYS A 54 12.42 -3.63 3.33
N ALA A 55 12.53 -4.73 2.59
CA ALA A 55 11.96 -6.01 3.01
C ALA A 55 12.42 -6.33 4.46
N GLY A 56 11.47 -6.68 5.34
CA GLY A 56 11.71 -6.88 6.77
C GLY A 56 11.55 -5.62 7.65
N CYS A 57 11.26 -4.45 7.07
CA CYS A 57 10.81 -3.28 7.84
C CYS A 57 9.34 -3.46 8.28
N SER A 58 9.08 -3.32 9.58
CA SER A 58 7.74 -3.53 10.16
C SER A 58 7.13 -2.27 10.81
N SER A 59 7.84 -1.13 10.81
CA SER A 59 7.42 0.06 11.56
C SER A 59 6.06 0.59 11.12
N CYS A 60 5.80 0.72 9.81
CA CYS A 60 4.49 1.13 9.32
C CYS A 60 3.42 0.06 9.61
N CYS A 61 3.78 -1.22 9.51
CA CYS A 61 2.91 -2.34 9.83
C CYS A 61 2.52 -2.42 11.32
N ARG A 62 3.20 -1.69 12.22
CA ARG A 62 2.85 -1.61 13.64
C ARG A 62 1.94 -0.42 13.95
N GLU A 63 2.10 0.68 13.23
CA GLU A 63 1.55 1.98 13.64
C GLU A 63 0.54 2.59 12.66
N ASN A 64 0.48 2.16 11.39
CA ASN A 64 -0.30 2.85 10.37
C ASN A 64 -0.77 1.92 9.23
N THR A 65 -1.87 1.18 9.43
CA THR A 65 -2.11 -0.07 8.67
C THR A 65 -3.49 -0.26 8.08
N VAL A 66 -4.39 0.70 8.26
CA VAL A 66 -5.72 0.59 7.67
C VAL A 66 -5.66 1.15 6.25
N PHE A 67 -5.40 0.27 5.30
CA PHE A 67 -5.23 0.61 3.90
C PHE A 67 -6.51 0.32 3.10
N ARG A 68 -6.79 1.18 2.12
CA ARG A 68 -7.82 0.99 1.10
C ARG A 68 -7.39 -0.14 0.16
N VAL A 69 -8.20 -1.19 0.06
CA VAL A 69 -7.97 -2.37 -0.79
C VAL A 69 -9.20 -2.62 -1.64
N THR A 70 -9.03 -2.64 -2.96
CA THR A 70 -10.13 -2.90 -3.90
C THR A 70 -10.45 -4.39 -4.01
N ALA A 71 -11.58 -4.74 -4.64
CA ALA A 71 -11.99 -6.12 -4.85
C ALA A 71 -10.95 -6.91 -5.67
N SER A 72 -10.38 -6.31 -6.72
CA SER A 72 -9.34 -6.95 -7.54
C SER A 72 -8.07 -7.22 -6.74
N GLU A 73 -7.65 -6.29 -5.89
CA GLU A 73 -6.50 -6.49 -5.00
C GLU A 73 -6.79 -7.58 -3.97
N TRP A 74 -7.99 -7.56 -3.39
CA TRP A 74 -8.42 -8.58 -2.45
C TRP A 74 -8.44 -9.98 -3.08
N ALA A 75 -8.87 -10.10 -4.35
CA ALA A 75 -8.83 -11.38 -5.05
C ALA A 75 -7.40 -11.96 -5.09
N ILE A 76 -6.39 -11.12 -5.34
CA ILE A 76 -4.97 -11.52 -5.33
C ILE A 76 -4.53 -11.92 -3.92
N VAL A 77 -4.86 -11.13 -2.89
CA VAL A 77 -4.54 -11.46 -1.49
C VAL A 77 -5.19 -12.78 -1.08
N ARG A 78 -6.46 -12.99 -1.43
CA ARG A 78 -7.20 -14.21 -1.12
C ARG A 78 -6.61 -15.42 -1.82
N GLU A 79 -6.35 -15.35 -3.13
CA GLU A 79 -5.72 -16.42 -3.91
C GLU A 79 -4.36 -16.83 -3.30
N TYR A 80 -3.57 -15.84 -2.85
CA TYR A 80 -2.32 -16.09 -2.14
C TYR A 80 -2.55 -16.81 -0.80
N LEU A 81 -3.50 -16.33 0.02
CA LEU A 81 -3.80 -16.94 1.32
C LEU A 81 -4.39 -18.34 1.21
N GLU A 82 -5.18 -18.63 0.17
CA GLU A 82 -5.70 -19.97 -0.13
C GLU A 82 -4.56 -20.97 -0.46
N CYS A 83 -3.42 -20.48 -0.95
CA CYS A 83 -2.23 -21.29 -1.22
C CYS A 83 -1.19 -21.27 -0.07
N ALA A 84 -1.41 -20.46 0.97
CA ALA A 84 -0.45 -20.25 2.05
C ALA A 84 -0.52 -21.35 3.12
N ASP A 85 0.46 -21.35 4.04
CA ASP A 85 0.43 -22.23 5.21
C ASP A 85 -0.85 -21.99 6.03
N PRO A 86 -1.67 -23.02 6.31
CA PRO A 86 -2.87 -22.90 7.14
C PRO A 86 -2.61 -22.27 8.51
N ALA A 87 -1.42 -22.47 9.10
CA ALA A 87 -1.03 -21.85 10.37
C ALA A 87 -0.88 -20.33 10.23
N LEU A 88 -0.28 -19.87 9.13
CA LEU A 88 -0.17 -18.44 8.82
C LEU A 88 -1.57 -17.83 8.64
N VAL A 89 -2.42 -18.45 7.81
CA VAL A 89 -3.78 -17.98 7.55
C VAL A 89 -4.58 -17.88 8.86
N LYS A 90 -4.54 -18.94 9.67
CA LYS A 90 -5.18 -18.95 10.99
C LYS A 90 -4.67 -17.82 11.88
N GLY A 91 -3.35 -17.60 11.91
CA GLY A 91 -2.74 -16.51 12.67
C GLY A 91 -3.22 -15.13 12.22
N ILE A 92 -3.34 -14.90 10.91
CA ILE A 92 -3.85 -13.64 10.34
C ILE A 92 -5.31 -13.42 10.74
N LEU A 93 -6.15 -14.46 10.65
CA LEU A 93 -7.57 -14.35 10.98
C LEU A 93 -7.80 -14.11 12.47
N VAL A 94 -7.07 -14.81 13.34
CA VAL A 94 -7.12 -14.58 14.80
C VAL A 94 -6.70 -13.15 15.14
N ARG A 95 -5.56 -12.67 14.61
CA ARG A 95 -5.11 -11.29 14.82
C ARG A 95 -6.11 -10.27 14.28
N THR A 96 -6.74 -10.56 13.15
CA THR A 96 -7.79 -9.70 12.58
C THR A 96 -8.96 -9.58 13.54
N GLU A 97 -9.46 -10.70 14.05
CA GLU A 97 -10.58 -10.72 15.00
C GLU A 97 -10.22 -10.03 16.32
N GLU A 98 -9.05 -10.31 16.89
CA GLU A 98 -8.60 -9.72 18.16
C GLU A 98 -8.39 -8.20 18.05
N LEU A 99 -7.72 -7.74 16.98
CA LEU A 99 -7.42 -6.32 16.80
C LEU A 99 -8.67 -5.55 16.37
N TYR A 100 -9.38 -6.05 15.36
CA TYR A 100 -10.39 -5.27 14.63
C TYR A 100 -11.84 -5.69 14.89
N GLY A 101 -12.08 -6.83 15.53
CA GLY A 101 -13.43 -7.30 15.89
C GLY A 101 -14.27 -6.27 16.67
N PRO A 102 -13.71 -5.56 17.68
CA PRO A 102 -14.44 -4.50 18.38
C PRO A 102 -14.79 -3.27 17.52
N TYR A 103 -14.21 -3.15 16.33
CA TYR A 103 -14.25 -1.96 15.48
C TYR A 103 -14.94 -2.20 14.12
N LEU A 104 -15.62 -3.33 13.95
CA LEU A 104 -16.20 -3.72 12.65
C LEU A 104 -17.19 -2.70 12.10
N GLU A 105 -18.03 -2.10 12.94
CA GLU A 105 -18.98 -1.08 12.47
C GLU A 105 -18.26 0.17 11.96
N GLN A 106 -17.17 0.57 12.63
CA GLN A 106 -16.34 1.68 12.18
C GLN A 106 -15.65 1.34 10.84
N LEU A 107 -15.13 0.11 10.69
CA LEU A 107 -14.55 -0.35 9.43
C LEU A 107 -15.57 -0.38 8.29
N ARG A 108 -16.82 -0.79 8.56
CA ARG A 108 -17.92 -0.74 7.58
C ARG A 108 -18.24 0.68 7.17
N GLN A 109 -18.27 1.61 8.12
CA GLN A 109 -18.47 3.02 7.83
C GLN A 109 -17.33 3.62 7.00
N VAL A 110 -16.07 3.26 7.30
CA VAL A 110 -14.91 3.65 6.50
C VAL A 110 -15.02 3.11 5.06
N ALA A 111 -15.36 1.83 4.90
CA ALA A 111 -15.57 1.23 3.58
C ALA A 111 -16.64 1.97 2.78
N LYS A 112 -17.78 2.28 3.41
CA LYS A 112 -18.86 3.06 2.78
C LYS A 112 -18.37 4.44 2.33
N ASN A 113 -17.64 5.16 3.19
CA ASN A 113 -17.09 6.48 2.85
C ASN A 113 -16.11 6.40 1.67
N TRP A 114 -15.27 5.36 1.62
CA TRP A 114 -14.32 5.15 0.51
C TRP A 114 -14.98 4.71 -0.79
N GLN A 115 -16.16 4.08 -0.73
CA GLN A 115 -16.95 3.77 -1.91
C GLN A 115 -17.59 5.04 -2.48
N GLU A 116 -18.05 5.94 -1.61
CA GLU A 116 -18.75 7.18 -1.98
C GLU A 116 -17.79 8.31 -2.43
N SER A 117 -16.50 8.22 -2.07
CA SER A 117 -15.47 9.20 -2.44
C SER A 117 -14.43 8.58 -3.39
N PRO A 118 -14.37 9.02 -4.67
CA PRO A 118 -13.34 8.58 -5.60
C PRO A 118 -11.95 9.19 -5.29
N ASP A 119 -11.90 10.22 -4.44
CA ASP A 119 -10.66 10.94 -4.13
C ASP A 119 -9.76 10.13 -3.19
N PHE A 120 -8.53 9.89 -3.61
CA PHE A 120 -7.50 9.23 -2.81
C PHE A 120 -7.06 10.12 -1.62
N ASP A 121 -7.22 11.44 -1.69
CA ASP A 121 -6.91 12.36 -0.58
C ASP A 121 -7.81 12.10 0.65
N ALA A 122 -8.95 11.46 0.43
CA ALA A 122 -9.92 11.07 1.46
C ALA A 122 -9.57 9.74 2.16
N VAL A 123 -8.49 9.05 1.78
CA VAL A 123 -8.14 7.69 2.27
C VAL A 123 -7.90 7.63 3.78
N ASN A 124 -7.68 8.77 4.44
CA ASN A 124 -7.54 8.85 5.91
C ASN A 124 -8.75 9.47 6.63
N LEU A 125 -9.90 9.60 5.98
CA LEU A 125 -11.16 10.01 6.64
C LEU A 125 -11.77 8.80 7.36
N GLY A 126 -12.00 8.94 8.68
CA GLY A 126 -12.66 7.92 9.49
C GLY A 126 -11.76 6.84 10.08
N LEU A 127 -10.43 6.96 9.93
CA LEU A 127 -9.47 6.05 10.57
C LEU A 127 -9.16 6.40 12.04
N ASP A 128 -9.64 7.55 12.51
CA ASP A 128 -9.41 8.01 13.88
C ASP A 128 -10.05 7.05 14.89
N GLY A 129 -9.25 6.51 15.81
CA GLY A 129 -9.72 5.59 16.85
C GLY A 129 -9.68 4.10 16.46
N LEU A 130 -9.32 3.77 15.21
CA LEU A 130 -9.07 2.39 14.82
C LEU A 130 -7.72 1.89 15.39
N PRO A 131 -7.60 0.58 15.69
CA PRO A 131 -6.34 -0.03 16.07
C PRO A 131 -5.26 0.19 15.01
N THR A 132 -4.06 0.44 15.50
CA THR A 132 -2.84 0.45 14.70
C THR A 132 -2.24 -0.96 14.70
N GLY A 133 -1.97 -1.52 13.52
CA GLY A 133 -1.32 -2.83 13.39
C GLY A 133 -1.85 -3.67 12.23
N CYS A 134 -0.95 -4.21 11.40
CA CYS A 134 -1.33 -5.01 10.25
C CYS A 134 -1.64 -6.44 10.72
N PRO A 135 -2.83 -7.00 10.43
CA PRO A 135 -3.13 -8.38 10.83
C PRO A 135 -2.22 -9.41 10.13
N ALA A 136 -1.65 -9.03 8.97
CA ALA A 136 -0.70 -9.86 8.25
C ALA A 136 0.74 -9.79 8.80
N LEU A 137 1.02 -8.96 9.82
CA LEU A 137 2.36 -8.90 10.42
C LEU A 137 2.57 -10.07 11.39
N GLU A 138 3.61 -10.87 11.14
CA GLU A 138 4.07 -11.95 12.01
C GLU A 138 5.50 -11.66 12.48
N GLY A 139 5.63 -11.25 13.74
CA GLY A 139 6.88 -10.70 14.27
C GLY A 139 7.26 -9.43 13.51
N ASP A 140 8.31 -9.50 12.71
CA ASP A 140 8.78 -8.41 11.83
C ASP A 140 8.56 -8.70 10.33
N ASN A 141 7.88 -9.80 10.00
CA ASN A 141 7.69 -10.24 8.62
C ASN A 141 6.24 -10.06 8.17
N CYS A 142 6.06 -9.59 6.93
CA CYS A 142 4.73 -9.50 6.32
C CYS A 142 4.33 -10.86 5.75
N GLY A 143 3.26 -11.46 6.29
CA GLY A 143 2.72 -12.75 5.85
C GLY A 143 2.14 -12.74 4.43
N ILE A 144 1.84 -11.55 3.88
CA ILE A 144 1.33 -11.38 2.51
C ILE A 144 2.29 -10.56 1.64
N TYR A 145 3.59 -10.58 1.91
CA TYR A 145 4.55 -9.69 1.27
C TYR A 145 4.47 -9.71 -0.27
N ASP A 146 4.34 -10.90 -0.86
CA ASP A 146 4.28 -11.06 -2.32
C ASP A 146 2.93 -10.65 -2.92
N ALA A 147 1.84 -10.83 -2.16
CA ALA A 147 0.48 -10.46 -2.55
C ALA A 147 0.05 -9.07 -2.04
N ARG A 148 0.98 -8.28 -1.49
CA ARG A 148 0.65 -7.00 -0.85
C ARG A 148 -0.12 -6.06 -1.80
N PRO A 149 -1.11 -5.30 -1.28
CA PRO A 149 -1.83 -4.29 -2.07
C PRO A 149 -0.90 -3.20 -2.64
N LEU A 150 -1.38 -2.46 -3.64
CA LEU A 150 -0.65 -1.41 -4.36
C LEU A 150 -0.07 -0.36 -3.41
N VAL A 151 -0.88 0.12 -2.46
CA VAL A 151 -0.44 1.12 -1.48
C VAL A 151 0.70 0.60 -0.63
N CYS A 152 0.72 -0.70 -0.29
CA CYS A 152 1.83 -1.33 0.42
C CYS A 152 3.08 -1.48 -0.45
N ARG A 153 2.94 -1.64 -1.78
CA ARG A 153 4.07 -1.66 -2.73
C ARG A 153 4.72 -0.30 -2.89
N ALA A 154 3.90 0.76 -2.88
CA ALA A 154 4.36 2.14 -2.98
C ALA A 154 4.87 2.73 -1.66
N TYR A 155 4.43 2.17 -0.52
CA TYR A 155 4.77 2.67 0.80
C TYR A 155 6.28 2.70 1.04
N GLY A 156 6.77 3.78 1.62
CA GLY A 156 8.18 4.14 1.75
C GLY A 156 8.67 5.00 0.59
N TYR A 157 8.27 4.70 -0.64
CA TYR A 157 8.96 5.15 -1.85
C TYR A 157 8.23 6.23 -2.65
N MET A 158 7.00 6.59 -2.28
CA MET A 158 6.19 7.55 -3.03
C MET A 158 5.69 8.70 -2.15
N ALA A 159 5.38 9.82 -2.76
CA ALA A 159 4.63 10.91 -2.14
C ALA A 159 3.15 10.80 -2.52
N ALA A 160 2.28 11.35 -1.67
CA ALA A 160 0.85 11.47 -1.93
C ALA A 160 0.34 12.77 -1.30
N LYS A 161 -0.79 13.28 -1.77
CA LYS A 161 -1.52 14.29 -0.99
C LYS A 161 -2.34 13.59 0.08
N ILE A 162 -2.22 14.11 1.29
CA ILE A 162 -2.98 13.65 2.46
C ILE A 162 -3.64 14.88 3.07
N ARG A 163 -4.98 14.94 3.04
CA ARG A 163 -5.75 16.10 3.52
C ARG A 163 -5.28 17.42 2.88
N GLY A 164 -5.05 17.40 1.56
CA GLY A 164 -4.62 18.56 0.77
C GLY A 164 -3.17 19.01 0.98
N LYS A 165 -2.35 18.24 1.71
CA LYS A 165 -0.92 18.51 1.90
C LYS A 165 -0.09 17.41 1.28
N GLU A 166 0.95 17.80 0.53
CA GLU A 166 1.96 16.85 0.08
C GLU A 166 2.62 16.19 1.29
N SER A 167 2.59 14.86 1.31
CA SER A 167 3.15 14.03 2.35
C SER A 167 3.86 12.84 1.72
N LEU A 168 4.82 12.29 2.46
CA LEU A 168 5.39 11.00 2.14
C LEU A 168 4.40 9.89 2.48
N LEU A 169 4.29 8.89 1.62
CA LEU A 169 3.60 7.65 1.90
C LEU A 169 4.53 6.72 2.71
N ILE A 170 4.91 7.13 3.92
CA ILE A 170 5.86 6.41 4.78
C ILE A 170 5.42 6.54 6.25
N CYS A 171 5.95 5.71 7.15
CA CYS A 171 5.66 5.88 8.57
C CYS A 171 6.23 7.20 9.09
N LYS A 172 5.58 7.74 10.13
CA LYS A 172 5.95 9.02 10.72
C LYS A 172 7.42 9.08 11.13
N THR A 173 7.89 8.04 11.83
CA THR A 173 9.25 7.94 12.37
C THR A 173 10.33 8.12 11.31
N TYR A 174 10.12 7.55 10.11
CA TYR A 174 11.12 7.65 9.04
C TYR A 174 10.87 8.81 8.09
N GLY A 175 9.62 9.22 7.90
CA GLY A 175 9.30 10.34 7.01
C GLY A 175 9.96 11.64 7.43
N GLU A 176 9.98 11.94 8.72
CA GLU A 176 10.61 13.16 9.25
C GLU A 176 12.12 13.18 8.99
N GLY A 177 12.81 12.07 9.28
CA GLY A 177 14.25 11.93 9.06
C GLY A 177 14.64 11.94 7.57
N PHE A 178 13.84 11.30 6.71
CA PHE A 178 14.09 11.28 5.27
C PHE A 178 13.94 12.67 4.64
N ILE A 179 12.89 13.42 5.01
CA ILE A 179 12.70 14.81 4.55
C ILE A 179 13.86 15.69 5.02
N ALA A 180 14.29 15.56 6.28
CA ALA A 180 15.43 16.31 6.79
C ALA A 180 16.71 16.01 5.99
N GLY A 181 17.00 14.73 5.75
CA GLY A 181 18.17 14.32 4.96
C GLY A 181 18.14 14.81 3.51
N LEU A 182 16.97 14.84 2.85
CA LEU A 182 16.83 15.42 1.51
C LEU A 182 17.09 16.92 1.51
N ARG A 183 16.58 17.65 2.51
CA ARG A 183 16.80 19.10 2.65
C ARG A 183 18.27 19.43 2.91
N GLU A 184 18.97 18.64 3.73
CA GLU A 184 20.42 18.78 3.96
C GLU A 184 21.24 18.58 2.67
N GLN A 185 20.73 17.77 1.74
CA GLN A 185 21.32 17.58 0.41
C GLN A 185 20.92 18.66 -0.62
N GLY A 186 20.18 19.69 -0.20
CA GLY A 186 19.78 20.81 -1.05
C GLY A 186 18.54 20.55 -1.92
N PHE A 187 17.75 19.51 -1.63
CA PHE A 187 16.47 19.29 -2.30
C PHE A 187 15.35 20.08 -1.62
N ASP A 188 14.91 21.16 -2.27
CA ASP A 188 13.75 21.96 -1.82
C ASP A 188 12.41 21.26 -2.07
N ASN A 189 12.36 20.41 -3.11
CA ASN A 189 11.22 19.55 -3.44
C ASN A 189 11.62 18.08 -3.28
N ILE A 190 10.71 17.26 -2.76
CA ILE A 190 10.91 15.82 -2.59
C ILE A 190 10.87 15.16 -3.99
N PRO A 191 11.99 14.60 -4.50
CA PRO A 191 12.03 13.99 -5.83
C PRO A 191 11.50 12.55 -5.81
N LEU A 192 10.31 12.35 -5.27
CA LEU A 192 9.63 11.06 -5.25
C LEU A 192 8.44 11.07 -6.23
N PRO A 193 8.11 9.93 -6.85
CA PRO A 193 6.91 9.83 -7.67
C PRO A 193 5.66 10.06 -6.83
N ASN A 194 4.65 10.67 -7.45
CA ASN A 194 3.31 10.80 -6.86
C ASN A 194 2.56 9.46 -6.98
N PHE A 195 1.93 9.02 -5.90
CA PHE A 195 1.10 7.82 -5.84
C PHE A 195 -0.28 7.99 -6.49
N GLU A 196 -0.85 9.19 -6.53
CA GLU A 196 -2.20 9.45 -7.06
C GLU A 196 -2.43 8.86 -8.46
N PRO A 197 -1.53 9.00 -9.46
CA PRO A 197 -1.72 8.38 -10.76
C PRO A 197 -1.83 6.85 -10.71
N PHE A 198 -1.11 6.19 -9.80
CA PHE A 198 -1.16 4.74 -9.61
C PHE A 198 -2.49 4.32 -8.98
N ALA A 199 -2.94 5.03 -7.95
CA ALA A 199 -4.25 4.81 -7.32
C ALA A 199 -5.42 5.02 -8.30
N ASN A 200 -5.34 6.05 -9.14
CA ASN A 200 -6.31 6.31 -10.18
C ASN A 200 -6.32 5.19 -11.23
N ARG A 201 -5.14 4.69 -11.62
CA ARG A 201 -5.05 3.57 -12.56
C ARG A 201 -5.63 2.30 -11.97
N LEU A 202 -5.34 2.00 -10.70
CA LEU A 202 -5.93 0.88 -9.98
C LEU A 202 -7.46 0.95 -10.01
N THR A 203 -8.02 2.12 -9.65
CA THR A 203 -9.48 2.33 -9.65
C THR A 203 -10.09 2.10 -11.04
N ALA A 204 -9.40 2.55 -12.10
CA ALA A 204 -9.84 2.35 -13.47
C ALA A 204 -9.80 0.88 -13.92
N LEU A 205 -8.79 0.11 -13.46
CA LEU A 205 -8.65 -1.32 -13.77
C LEU A 205 -9.60 -2.21 -12.96
N ASP A 206 -9.88 -1.82 -11.72
CA ASP A 206 -10.82 -2.50 -10.84
C ASP A 206 -12.29 -2.31 -11.26
N GLY A 207 -12.58 -1.31 -12.10
CA GLY A 207 -13.94 -1.06 -12.60
C GLY A 207 -14.86 -0.31 -11.63
N GLY A 208 -14.32 0.15 -10.49
CA GLY A 208 -15.11 0.81 -9.45
C GLY A 208 -15.95 -0.17 -8.63
N ASP A 209 -15.46 -1.40 -8.49
CA ASP A 209 -16.03 -2.45 -7.66
C ASP A 209 -16.00 -2.04 -6.16
N GLU A 210 -16.24 -3.03 -5.30
CA GLU A 210 -16.23 -2.86 -3.86
C GLU A 210 -14.83 -2.52 -3.32
N VAL A 211 -14.76 -1.55 -2.42
CA VAL A 211 -13.52 -1.18 -1.73
C VAL A 211 -13.69 -1.21 -0.22
N LYS A 212 -12.74 -1.86 0.48
CA LYS A 212 -12.77 -2.00 1.94
C LYS A 212 -11.38 -1.89 2.56
N PRO A 213 -11.30 -1.62 3.87
CA PRO A 213 -10.10 -1.90 4.64
C PRO A 213 -9.69 -3.37 4.55
N LEU A 214 -8.38 -3.65 4.43
CA LEU A 214 -7.85 -5.02 4.46
C LEU A 214 -8.36 -5.84 5.69
N PRO A 215 -8.42 -5.29 6.92
CA PRO A 215 -8.96 -6.04 8.04
C PRO A 215 -10.43 -6.44 7.88
N LEU A 216 -11.23 -5.62 7.20
CA LEU A 216 -12.64 -5.95 6.96
C LEU A 216 -12.77 -7.09 5.94
N TRP A 217 -11.97 -7.07 4.87
CA TRP A 217 -11.88 -8.19 3.93
C TRP A 217 -11.52 -9.50 4.61
N LEU A 218 -10.46 -9.49 5.42
CA LEU A 218 -9.98 -10.65 6.17
C LEU A 218 -11.03 -11.17 7.15
N TYR A 219 -11.70 -10.28 7.88
CA TYR A 219 -12.73 -10.66 8.83
C TYR A 219 -13.92 -11.34 8.14
N GLU A 220 -14.47 -10.72 7.09
CA GLU A 220 -15.61 -11.27 6.35
C GLU A 220 -15.28 -12.60 5.68
N TRP A 221 -14.06 -12.75 5.17
CA TRP A 221 -13.58 -14.01 4.61
C TRP A 221 -13.45 -15.11 5.68
N GLY A 222 -12.92 -14.79 6.86
CA GLY A 222 -12.86 -15.73 7.98
C GLY A 222 -14.25 -16.23 8.42
N GLN A 223 -15.25 -15.34 8.43
CA GLN A 223 -16.64 -15.70 8.77
C GLN A 223 -17.33 -16.54 7.70
N ALA A 224 -17.01 -16.33 6.41
CA ALA A 224 -17.56 -17.11 5.30
C ALA A 224 -17.02 -18.55 5.25
N GLY A 225 -15.97 -18.85 6.04
CA GLY A 225 -15.24 -20.10 6.02
C GLY A 225 -14.11 -20.08 5.00
N VAL A 226 -12.88 -20.31 5.48
CA VAL A 226 -11.73 -20.57 4.62
C VAL A 226 -11.95 -21.91 3.94
N LYS A 227 -11.85 -21.94 2.60
CA LYS A 227 -12.01 -23.16 1.81
C LYS A 227 -10.79 -24.07 1.91
#